data_AF-A0A2M7DR40-F1
#
_entry.id   AF-A0A2M7DR40-F1
#
_cell.length_a   1.000
_cell.length_b   1.000
_cell.length_c   1.000
_cell.angle_alpha   90.00
_cell.angle_beta   90.00
_cell.angle_gamma   90.00
#
_symmetry.space_group_name_H-M   'P 1'
#
loop_
_entity.id
_entity.type
_entity.pdbx_description
1 polymer ?
#
loop_
_entity_poly.entity_id
_entity_poly.type
_entity_poly.pdbx_seq_one_letter_code
_entity_poly.pdbx_strand_id
1 'polypeptide(L)'
;MKRAFVLLFISFFVLTCFQSSYLFANQKNTRKRVEKRANTAAVFSGLIPGLGQVYNREYGKGCLLFAGTSLGLYLWVMGSPGGVGFLGGILTVTCYYVGIHDAYENGRRIGREEVLLE
;
A
#
# COMPACT_ATOMS: atom_id res chain seq x y z
N MET A 1 -19.99 -15.01 -16.77
CA MET A 1 -18.65 -15.61 -16.56
C MET A 1 -17.58 -14.60 -16.14
N LYS A 2 -17.35 -13.49 -16.87
CA LYS A 2 -16.29 -12.49 -16.53
C LYS A 2 -16.38 -11.90 -15.11
N ARG A 3 -17.59 -11.57 -14.63
CA ARG A 3 -17.81 -11.00 -13.28
C ARG A 3 -17.49 -11.98 -12.14
N ALA A 4 -17.77 -13.27 -12.32
CA ALA A 4 -17.48 -14.30 -11.32
C ALA A 4 -15.98 -14.55 -11.17
N PHE A 5 -15.24 -14.53 -12.29
CA PHE A 5 -13.79 -14.68 -12.28
C PHE A 5 -13.10 -13.52 -11.54
N VAL A 6 -13.62 -12.29 -11.70
CA VAL A 6 -13.08 -11.13 -10.98
C VAL A 6 -13.37 -11.19 -9.48
N LEU A 7 -14.57 -11.63 -9.08
CA LEU A 7 -14.89 -11.80 -7.66
C LEU A 7 -14.04 -12.89 -7.00
N LEU A 8 -13.75 -13.99 -7.70
CA LEU A 8 -12.83 -15.03 -7.23
C LEU A 8 -11.39 -14.52 -7.11
N PHE A 9 -10.96 -13.68 -8.05
CA PHE A 9 -9.63 -13.07 -8.00
C PHE A 9 -9.51 -12.08 -6.82
N ILE A 10 -10.53 -11.26 -6.59
CA ILE A 10 -10.59 -10.33 -5.46
C ILE A 10 -10.62 -11.11 -4.13
N SER A 11 -11.43 -12.17 -4.01
CA SER A 11 -11.51 -12.94 -2.76
C SER A 11 -10.21 -13.68 -2.45
N PHE A 12 -9.56 -14.26 -3.46
CA PHE A 12 -8.22 -14.87 -3.32
C PHE A 12 -7.17 -13.83 -2.90
N PHE A 13 -7.23 -12.63 -3.48
CA PHE A 13 -6.32 -11.53 -3.15
C PHE A 13 -6.54 -10.98 -1.72
N VAL A 14 -7.79 -10.88 -1.28
CA VAL A 14 -8.13 -10.47 0.10
C VAL A 14 -7.64 -11.51 1.12
N LEU A 15 -7.82 -12.79 0.83
CA LEU A 15 -7.32 -13.88 1.68
C LEU A 15 -5.78 -13.86 1.81
N THR A 16 -5.08 -13.57 0.72
CA THR A 16 -3.61 -13.47 0.73
C THR A 16 -3.10 -12.22 1.45
N CYS A 17 -3.78 -11.07 1.35
CA CYS A 17 -3.48 -9.91 2.21
C CYS A 17 -3.77 -10.19 3.69
N PHE A 18 -4.83 -10.96 4.01
CA PHE A 18 -5.17 -11.34 5.37
C PHE A 18 -4.10 -12.26 5.98
N GLN A 19 -3.67 -13.31 5.27
CA GLN A 19 -2.55 -14.17 5.70
C GLN A 19 -1.23 -13.40 5.86
N SER A 20 -0.94 -12.46 4.96
CA SER A 20 0.25 -11.62 5.03
C SER A 20 0.25 -10.72 6.28
N SER A 21 -0.93 -10.26 6.70
CA SER A 21 -1.13 -9.47 7.93
C SER A 21 -0.87 -10.31 9.20
N TYR A 22 -1.28 -11.58 9.23
CA TYR A 22 -0.98 -12.50 10.34
C TYR A 22 0.51 -12.81 10.47
N LEU A 23 1.19 -13.06 9.35
CA LEU A 23 2.65 -13.25 9.34
C LEU A 23 3.37 -11.98 9.82
N PHE A 24 2.78 -10.80 9.58
CA PHE A 24 3.34 -9.52 9.98
C PHE A 24 3.26 -9.22 11.47
N ALA A 25 2.18 -9.64 12.13
CA ALA A 25 2.08 -9.57 13.59
C ALA A 25 3.23 -10.33 14.29
N ASN A 26 3.84 -11.29 13.58
CA ASN A 26 4.89 -12.16 14.10
C ASN A 26 6.33 -11.70 13.76
N GLN A 27 6.52 -10.63 12.96
CA GLN A 27 7.82 -10.15 12.46
C GLN A 27 8.38 -8.96 13.28
N LYS A 28 8.32 -9.00 14.60
CA LYS A 28 8.83 -7.90 15.46
C LYS A 28 10.35 -7.88 15.66
N ASN A 29 11.13 -8.84 15.15
CA ASN A 29 12.44 -9.15 15.73
C ASN A 29 13.69 -9.16 14.82
N THR A 30 13.71 -8.44 13.68
CA THR A 30 14.95 -8.32 12.87
C THR A 30 15.21 -6.88 12.39
N ARG A 31 15.59 -6.00 13.33
CA ARG A 31 16.09 -4.65 13.01
C ARG A 31 17.52 -4.71 12.45
N LYS A 32 17.71 -5.11 11.19
CA LYS A 32 18.90 -4.67 10.44
C LYS A 32 18.63 -3.29 9.86
N ARG A 33 19.20 -2.23 10.47
CA ARG A 33 19.16 -0.85 10.00
C ARG A 33 19.98 -0.75 8.72
N VAL A 34 19.32 -0.41 7.63
CA VAL A 34 19.97 -0.04 6.36
C VAL A 34 19.49 1.37 6.13
N GLU A 35 20.41 2.31 6.01
CA GLU A 35 20.15 3.74 5.82
C GLU A 35 19.11 3.93 4.69
N LYS A 36 17.89 4.38 5.05
CA LYS A 36 16.79 4.49 4.09
C LYS A 36 16.68 5.90 3.55
N ARG A 37 16.77 6.05 2.23
CA ARG A 37 16.53 7.34 1.56
C ARG A 37 15.03 7.55 1.40
N ALA A 38 14.50 8.60 2.03
CA ALA A 38 13.08 8.98 1.99
C ALA A 38 12.57 9.17 0.55
N ASN A 39 13.39 9.77 -0.32
CA ASN A 39 13.05 9.96 -1.73
C ASN A 39 12.86 8.63 -2.47
N THR A 40 13.68 7.62 -2.15
CA THR A 40 13.57 6.28 -2.75
C THR A 40 12.28 5.59 -2.31
N ALA A 41 11.88 5.74 -1.05
CA ALA A 41 10.59 5.22 -0.54
C ALA A 41 9.39 5.85 -1.30
N ALA A 42 9.43 7.17 -1.52
CA ALA A 42 8.38 7.87 -2.26
C ALA A 42 8.31 7.42 -3.73
N VAL A 43 9.46 7.28 -4.40
CA VAL A 43 9.53 6.77 -5.79
C VAL A 43 8.96 5.36 -5.89
N PHE A 44 9.27 4.47 -4.94
CA PHE A 44 8.68 3.13 -4.92
C PHE A 44 7.17 3.18 -4.76
N SER A 45 6.63 4.01 -3.85
CA SER A 45 5.18 4.16 -3.68
C SER A 45 4.48 4.76 -4.90
N GLY A 46 5.18 5.63 -5.65
CA GLY A 46 4.69 6.18 -6.92
C GLY A 46 4.66 5.15 -8.05
N LEU A 47 5.61 4.21 -8.10
CA LEU A 47 5.58 3.14 -9.10
C LEU A 47 4.45 2.14 -8.83
N ILE A 48 4.36 1.67 -7.59
CA ILE A 48 3.36 0.70 -7.16
C ILE A 48 2.80 1.18 -5.80
N PRO A 49 1.47 1.40 -5.69
CA PRO A 49 0.87 1.88 -4.45
C PRO A 49 1.20 0.91 -3.30
N GLY A 50 1.72 1.42 -2.18
CA GLY A 50 2.09 0.61 -1.02
C GLY A 50 3.50 0.02 -1.06
N LEU A 51 4.24 0.14 -2.18
CA LEU A 51 5.62 -0.37 -2.27
C LEU A 51 6.62 0.48 -1.47
N GLY A 52 6.36 1.78 -1.30
CA GLY A 52 7.14 2.65 -0.42
C GLY A 52 7.05 2.23 1.05
N GLN A 53 5.89 1.72 1.46
CA GLN A 53 5.64 1.18 2.79
C GLN A 53 6.36 -0.15 2.96
N VAL A 54 6.38 -1.01 1.93
CA VAL A 54 7.21 -2.22 1.91
C VAL A 54 8.69 -1.88 2.04
N TYR A 55 9.18 -0.87 1.31
CA TYR A 55 10.55 -0.36 1.46
C TYR A 55 10.80 0.14 2.89
N ASN A 56 9.82 0.83 3.49
CA ASN A 56 9.85 1.26 4.89
C ASN A 56 9.65 0.11 5.91
N ARG A 57 9.42 -1.13 5.45
CA ARG A 57 9.09 -2.32 6.25
C ARG A 57 7.76 -2.23 7.01
N GLU A 58 6.84 -1.40 6.53
CA GLU A 58 5.46 -1.29 6.99
C GLU A 58 4.52 -2.07 6.06
N TYR A 59 4.76 -3.38 5.91
CA TYR A 59 4.09 -4.20 4.91
C TYR A 59 2.57 -4.29 5.11
N GLY A 60 2.07 -4.18 6.36
CA GLY A 60 0.63 -4.10 6.64
C GLY A 60 -0.02 -2.86 6.02
N LYS A 61 0.61 -1.68 6.19
CA LYS A 61 0.17 -0.45 5.52
C LYS A 61 0.31 -0.58 4.00
N GLY A 62 1.41 -1.19 3.53
CA GLY A 62 1.63 -1.48 2.12
C GLY A 62 0.51 -2.31 1.48
N CYS A 63 0.11 -3.43 2.11
CA CYS A 63 -1.01 -4.26 1.62
C CYS A 63 -2.31 -3.46 1.59
N LEU A 64 -2.59 -2.68 2.63
CA LEU A 64 -3.83 -1.91 2.74
C LEU A 64 -3.92 -0.82 1.66
N LEU A 65 -2.81 -0.11 1.41
CA LEU A 65 -2.74 0.91 0.36
C LEU A 65 -2.83 0.29 -1.04
N PHE A 66 -2.16 -0.83 -1.28
CA PHE A 66 -2.24 -1.54 -2.55
C PHE A 66 -3.66 -2.06 -2.81
N ALA A 67 -4.27 -2.70 -1.81
CA ALA A 67 -5.63 -3.23 -1.89
C ALA A 67 -6.67 -2.12 -2.06
N GLY A 68 -6.56 -1.02 -1.29
CA GLY A 68 -7.46 0.14 -1.40
C GLY A 68 -7.38 0.79 -2.77
N THR A 69 -6.16 0.99 -3.29
CA THR A 69 -5.96 1.56 -4.64
C THR A 69 -6.50 0.63 -5.73
N SER A 70 -6.24 -0.68 -5.62
CA SER A 70 -6.72 -1.68 -6.58
C SER A 70 -8.26 -1.81 -6.57
N LEU A 71 -8.87 -1.77 -5.38
CA LEU A 71 -10.32 -1.79 -5.22
C LEU A 71 -10.95 -0.53 -5.80
N GLY A 72 -10.39 0.64 -5.50
CA GLY A 72 -10.83 1.90 -6.08
C GLY A 72 -10.80 1.85 -7.61
N LEU A 73 -9.69 1.36 -8.19
CA LEU A 73 -9.51 1.30 -9.64
C LEU A 73 -10.50 0.33 -10.28
N TYR A 74 -10.71 -0.83 -9.64
CA TYR A 74 -11.73 -1.79 -10.08
C TYR A 74 -13.12 -1.16 -10.10
N LEU A 75 -13.50 -0.47 -9.02
CA LEU A 75 -14.79 0.22 -8.94
C LEU A 75 -14.90 1.31 -10.00
N TRP A 76 -13.85 2.09 -10.25
CA TRP A 76 -13.83 3.11 -11.31
C TRP A 76 -14.08 2.53 -12.70
N VAL A 77 -13.39 1.44 -13.05
CA VAL A 77 -13.46 0.84 -14.40
C VAL A 77 -14.76 0.07 -14.62
N MET A 78 -15.27 -0.61 -13.58
CA MET A 78 -16.38 -1.55 -13.72
C MET A 78 -17.70 -1.03 -13.15
N GLY A 79 -17.66 0.07 -12.41
CA GLY A 79 -18.80 0.71 -11.78
C GLY A 79 -19.62 1.55 -12.73
N SER A 80 -20.82 1.93 -12.30
CA SER A 80 -21.66 2.85 -13.07
C SER A 80 -21.04 4.27 -13.10
N PRO A 81 -21.08 4.95 -14.26
CA PRO A 81 -20.68 6.35 -14.35
C PRO A 81 -21.48 7.22 -13.37
N GLY A 82 -20.80 8.12 -12.65
CA GLY A 82 -21.41 9.03 -11.67
C GLY A 82 -21.82 8.42 -10.33
N GLY A 83 -21.84 7.09 -10.21
CA GLY A 83 -22.17 6.36 -8.97
C GLY A 83 -20.94 5.74 -8.31
N VAL A 84 -21.00 4.42 -8.10
CA VAL A 84 -19.90 3.65 -7.50
C VAL A 84 -18.58 3.75 -8.28
N GLY A 85 -18.66 3.99 -9.60
CA GLY A 85 -17.48 4.29 -10.41
C GLY A 85 -16.77 5.54 -9.96
N PHE A 86 -17.50 6.65 -9.79
CA PHE A 86 -16.95 7.94 -9.36
C PHE A 86 -16.30 7.83 -7.96
N LEU A 87 -16.96 7.16 -7.02
CA LEU A 87 -16.41 6.89 -5.69
C LEU A 87 -15.13 6.04 -5.74
N GLY A 88 -15.10 5.04 -6.63
CA GLY A 88 -13.89 4.26 -6.90
C GLY A 88 -12.70 5.11 -7.36
N GLY A 89 -12.96 6.09 -8.21
CA GLY A 89 -11.93 7.05 -8.68
C GLY A 89 -11.37 7.88 -7.55
N ILE A 90 -12.25 8.47 -6.73
CA ILE A 90 -11.85 9.26 -5.56
C ILE A 90 -11.01 8.40 -4.61
N LEU A 91 -11.45 7.17 -4.33
CA LEU A 91 -10.72 6.24 -3.46
C LEU A 91 -9.34 5.92 -4.04
N THR A 92 -9.24 5.65 -5.34
CA THR A 92 -7.97 5.36 -6.03
C THR A 92 -6.98 6.50 -5.85
N VAL A 93 -7.40 7.71 -6.20
CA VAL A 93 -6.55 8.91 -6.14
C VAL A 93 -6.13 9.18 -4.69
N THR A 94 -7.06 9.06 -3.74
CA THR A 94 -6.80 9.29 -2.32
C THR A 94 -5.80 8.29 -1.77
N CYS A 95 -6.02 6.98 -1.96
CA CYS A 95 -5.10 5.94 -1.49
C CYS A 95 -3.71 6.07 -2.13
N TYR A 96 -3.66 6.43 -3.41
CA TYR A 96 -2.40 6.61 -4.13
C TYR A 96 -1.60 7.80 -3.59
N TYR A 97 -2.22 8.98 -3.45
CA TYR A 97 -1.54 10.16 -2.88
C TYR A 97 -1.13 9.97 -1.42
N VAL A 98 -2.01 9.40 -0.60
CA VAL A 98 -1.70 9.09 0.81
C VAL A 98 -0.53 8.12 0.89
N GLY A 99 -0.49 7.10 0.02
CA GLY A 99 0.59 6.13 -0.02
C GLY A 99 1.95 6.74 -0.37
N ILE A 100 2.00 7.71 -1.27
CA ILE A 100 3.24 8.43 -1.60
C ILE A 100 3.68 9.31 -0.43
N HIS A 101 2.76 10.09 0.14
CA HIS A 101 3.05 11.00 1.24
C HIS A 101 3.54 10.26 2.50
N ASP A 102 2.82 9.22 2.92
CA ASP A 102 3.19 8.42 4.09
C ASP A 102 4.53 7.68 3.89
N ALA A 103 4.81 7.21 2.67
CA ALA A 103 6.11 6.59 2.37
C ALA A 103 7.27 7.58 2.51
N TYR A 104 7.08 8.82 2.05
CA TYR A 104 8.06 9.89 2.18
C TYR A 104 8.29 10.28 3.64
N GLU A 105 7.21 10.53 4.40
CA GLU A 105 7.32 10.94 5.80
C GLU A 105 7.92 9.85 6.69
N ASN A 106 7.50 8.60 6.54
CA ASN A 106 8.08 7.50 7.32
C ASN A 106 9.55 7.26 6.95
N GLY A 107 9.92 7.38 5.68
CA GLY A 107 11.32 7.31 5.25
C GLY A 107 12.17 8.41 5.91
N ARG A 108 11.66 9.65 5.95
CA ARG A 108 12.35 10.79 6.57
C ARG A 108 12.46 10.65 8.09
N ARG A 109 11.42 10.11 8.75
CA ARG A 109 11.44 9.86 10.21
C ARG A 109 12.50 8.82 10.58
N ILE A 110 12.55 7.70 9.85
CA ILE A 110 13.54 6.64 10.07
C ILE A 110 14.96 7.20 9.90
N GLY A 111 15.23 7.95 8.83
CA GLY A 111 16.54 8.56 8.61
C GLY A 111 16.95 9.53 9.74
N ARG A 112 16.00 10.31 10.29
CA ARG A 112 16.27 11.20 11.44
C ARG A 112 16.59 10.42 12.72
N GLU A 113 15.88 9.34 12.99
CA GLU A 113 16.13 8.48 14.16
C GLU A 113 17.47 7.74 14.07
N GLU A 114 17.96 7.44 12.86
CA GLU A 114 19.29 6.86 12.65
C GLU A 114 20.39 7.87 13.01
N VAL A 115 20.29 9.13 12.57
CA VAL A 115 21.26 10.20 12.89
C VAL A 115 21.36 10.49 14.40
N LEU A 116 20.28 10.36 15.17
CA LEU A 116 20.30 10.64 16.61
C LEU A 116 20.94 9.52 17.46
N LEU A 117 21.23 8.38 16.85
CA LEU A 117 21.82 7.22 17.53
C LEU A 117 23.31 7.02 17.20
N GLU A 118 23.87 7.89 16.37
CA GLU A 118 25.31 8.03 16.08
C GLU A 118 25.94 9.13 16.94
#